data_AF-A0A5P2B5W0-F1
#
_entry.id   AF-A0A5P2B5W0-F1
#
_cell.length_a   1.000
_cell.length_b   1.000
_cell.length_c   1.000
_cell.angle_alpha   90.00
_cell.angle_beta   90.00
_cell.angle_gamma   90.00
#
_symmetry.space_group_name_H-M   'P 1'
#
loop_
_entity.id
_entity.type
_entity.pdbx_description
1 polymer ?
#
loop_
_entity_poly.entity_id
_entity_poly.type
_entity_poly.pdbx_seq_one_letter_code
_entity_poly.pdbx_strand_id
1 'polypeptide(L)' 'MPDTQDPWQPTRPIPAHRRKGAGALNPAQLALADDLHTRALALRAASDGDLSIREAVHLAAVQLGLEAPTPEDTP' A
#
# COMPACT_ATOMS: atom_id res chain seq x y z
N MET A 1 6.15 -18.65 -22.75
CA MET A 1 6.64 -17.38 -22.19
C MET A 1 5.44 -16.71 -21.52
N PRO A 2 5.40 -16.52 -20.19
CA PRO A 2 4.34 -15.74 -19.57
C PRO A 2 4.74 -14.27 -19.60
N ASP A 3 4.00 -13.46 -20.33
CA ASP A 3 4.10 -12.00 -20.27
C ASP A 3 3.53 -11.53 -18.93
N THR A 4 4.43 -11.22 -17.99
CA THR A 4 4.11 -10.54 -16.74
C THR A 4 3.67 -9.11 -17.07
N GLN A 5 2.37 -8.95 -17.36
CA GLN A 5 1.77 -7.62 -17.47
C GLN A 5 1.57 -7.06 -16.06
N ASP A 6 2.50 -6.18 -15.68
CA ASP A 6 2.34 -5.22 -14.59
C ASP A 6 1.31 -4.16 -15.02
N PRO A 7 0.10 -4.10 -14.45
CA PRO A 7 -0.94 -3.21 -14.92
C PRO A 7 -1.11 -2.01 -13.99
N TRP A 8 -0.03 -1.36 -13.53
CA TRP A 8 -0.19 0.01 -13.03
C TRP A 8 -0.17 1.00 -14.21
N GLN A 9 -1.35 1.22 -14.79
CA GLN A 9 -1.58 2.34 -15.71
C GLN A 9 -2.36 3.45 -15.00
N PRO A 10 -1.78 4.64 -14.77
CA PRO A 10 -2.53 5.78 -14.27
C PRO A 10 -3.19 6.47 -15.46
N THR A 11 -4.28 5.92 -16.00
CA THR A 11 -4.98 6.60 -17.10
C THR A 11 -6.48 6.44 -17.02
N ARG A 12 -7.13 7.46 -16.46
CA ARG A 12 -8.34 8.12 -17.00
C ARG A 12 -8.67 9.37 -16.17
N PRO A 13 -8.90 10.54 -16.79
CA PRO A 13 -9.56 11.65 -16.12
C PRO A 13 -11.02 11.23 -15.85
N ILE A 14 -11.35 10.98 -14.59
CA ILE A 14 -12.71 10.62 -14.18
C ILE A 14 -13.57 11.90 -14.19
N PRO A 15 -14.79 11.89 -14.76
CA PRO A 15 -15.70 13.03 -14.76
C PRO A 15 -15.96 13.54 -13.34
N ALA A 16 -15.82 14.86 -13.13
CA ALA A 16 -15.79 15.52 -11.82
C ALA A 16 -17.08 15.43 -10.97
N HIS A 17 -18.15 14.82 -11.47
CA HIS A 17 -19.50 14.87 -10.88
C HIS A 17 -19.89 13.65 -10.03
N ARG A 18 -18.98 12.69 -9.81
CA ARG A 18 -19.25 11.51 -8.95
C ARG A 18 -18.21 11.26 -7.84
N ARG A 19 -17.34 12.21 -7.52
CA ARG A 19 -16.47 12.11 -6.32
C ARG A 19 -17.10 12.80 -5.11
N LYS A 20 -18.31 12.37 -4.75
CA LYS A 20 -18.91 12.74 -3.45
C LYS A 20 -18.49 11.65 -2.45
N GLY A 21 -17.24 11.68 -2.00
CA GLY A 21 -16.74 10.76 -0.97
C GLY A 21 -15.25 10.38 -1.02
N ALA A 22 -14.54 10.64 -2.11
CA ALA A 22 -13.09 10.53 -2.16
C ALA A 22 -12.52 11.93 -2.38
N GLY A 23 -12.51 12.72 -1.31
CA GLY A 23 -11.70 13.93 -1.28
C GLY A 23 -10.29 13.55 -1.69
N ALA A 24 -9.67 14.37 -2.55
CA ALA A 24 -8.26 14.21 -2.85
C ALA A 24 -7.52 13.96 -1.53
N LEU A 25 -6.68 12.92 -1.49
CA LEU A 25 -5.86 12.63 -0.32
C LEU A 25 -5.15 13.94 0.06
N ASN A 26 -5.27 14.35 1.32
CA ASN A 26 -4.51 15.48 1.83
C ASN A 26 -3.01 15.21 1.55
N PRO A 27 -2.18 16.21 1.20
CA PRO A 27 -0.73 16.08 1.14
C PRO A 27 -0.12 15.18 2.24
N ALA A 28 -0.61 15.27 3.48
CA ALA A 28 -0.16 14.40 4.57
C ALA A 28 -0.48 12.91 4.35
N GLN A 29 -1.66 12.59 3.80
CA GLN A 29 -2.07 11.22 3.48
C GLN A 29 -1.32 10.68 2.25
N LEU A 30 -0.97 11.54 1.29
CA LEU A 30 -0.11 11.15 0.15
C LEU A 30 1.31 10.81 0.63
N ALA A 31 1.92 11.67 1.44
CA ALA A 31 3.24 11.42 2.01
C ALA A 31 3.27 10.14 2.85
N LEU A 32 2.20 9.87 3.61
CA LEU A 32 2.06 8.64 4.37
C LEU A 32 1.97 7.40 3.46
N ALA A 33 1.21 7.49 2.36
CA ALA A 33 1.10 6.41 1.39
C ALA A 33 2.44 6.11 0.70
N ASP A 34 3.22 7.15 0.36
CA ASP A 34 4.54 7.01 -0.24
C ASP A 34 5.55 6.36 0.72
N ASP A 35 5.53 6.73 2.02
CA ASP A 35 6.38 6.10 3.05
C ASP A 35 5.99 4.62 3.27
N LEU A 36 4.69 4.33 3.38
CA LEU A 36 4.18 2.96 3.48
C LEU A 36 4.59 2.12 2.27
N HIS A 37 4.49 2.67 1.06
CA HIS A 37 4.88 1.99 -0.16
C HIS A 37 6.38 1.68 -0.18
N THR A 38 7.22 2.67 0.17
CA THR A 38 8.68 2.52 0.22
C THR A 38 9.09 1.42 1.21
N ARG A 39 8.49 1.41 2.40
CA ARG A 39 8.77 0.39 3.43
C ARG A 39 8.25 -0.98 3.04
N ALA A 40 7.06 -1.06 2.45
CA ALA A 40 6.50 -2.32 1.97
C ALA A 40 7.39 -2.96 0.88
N LEU A 41 7.93 -2.16 -0.04
CA LEU A 41 8.88 -2.65 -1.04
C LEU A 41 10.17 -3.16 -0.40
N ALA A 42 10.71 -2.45 0.60
CA ALA A 42 11.89 -2.88 1.33
C ALA A 42 11.66 -4.21 2.07
N LEU A 43 10.52 -4.36 2.74
CA LEU A 43 10.14 -5.60 3.43
C LEU A 43 9.97 -6.76 2.45
N ARG A 44 9.29 -6.51 1.34
CA ARG A 44 9.09 -7.53 0.30
C ARG A 44 10.42 -7.97 -0.31
N ALA A 45 11.36 -7.05 -0.54
CA ALA A 45 12.70 -7.38 -1.00
C ALA A 45 13.50 -8.18 0.05
N ALA A 46 13.38 -7.83 1.34
CA ALA A 46 14.02 -8.57 2.43
C ALA A 46 13.46 -9.98 2.64
N SER A 47 12.21 -10.22 2.23
CA SER A 47 11.55 -11.53 2.25
C SER A 47 11.64 -12.27 0.91
N ASP A 48 12.55 -11.89 0.00
CA ASP A 48 12.71 -12.50 -1.33
C ASP A 48 11.41 -12.60 -2.16
N GLY A 49 10.45 -11.73 -1.89
CA GLY A 49 9.16 -11.70 -2.56
C GLY A 49 8.08 -12.61 -1.97
N ASP A 50 8.34 -13.32 -0.88
CA ASP A 50 7.38 -14.21 -0.18
C ASP A 50 6.19 -13.45 0.40
N LEU A 51 6.39 -12.17 0.76
CA LEU A 51 5.33 -11.30 1.24
C LEU A 51 4.49 -10.75 0.07
N SER A 52 3.17 -10.83 0.20
CA SER A 52 2.28 -10.05 -0.65
C SER A 52 2.40 -8.55 -0.34
N ILE A 53 2.06 -7.71 -1.31
CA ILE A 53 2.09 -6.24 -1.14
C ILE A 53 1.18 -5.83 0.03
N ARG A 54 0.05 -6.51 0.22
CA ARG A 54 -0.90 -6.21 1.31
C ARG A 54 -0.29 -6.50 2.68
N GLU A 55 0.39 -7.63 2.84
CA GLU A 55 1.07 -8.01 4.08
C GLU A 55 2.25 -7.08 4.36
N ALA A 56 3.05 -6.76 3.33
CA ALA A 56 4.17 -5.84 3.47
C ALA A 56 3.73 -4.42 3.87
N VAL A 57 2.61 -3.92 3.34
CA VAL A 57 2.01 -2.64 3.76
C VAL A 57 1.48 -2.71 5.19
N HIS A 58 0.84 -3.81 5.57
CA HIS A 58 0.36 -4.00 6.95
C HIS A 58 1.53 -3.99 7.95
N LEU A 59 2.61 -4.73 7.67
CA LEU A 59 3.82 -4.72 8.48
C LEU A 59 4.49 -3.34 8.52
N ALA A 60 4.52 -2.62 7.40
CA ALA A 60 5.02 -1.24 7.36
C ALA A 60 4.17 -0.29 8.24
N ALA A 61 2.85 -0.45 8.26
CA ALA A 61 1.96 0.32 9.12
C ALA A 61 2.18 0.02 10.61
N VAL A 62 2.42 -1.24 10.97
CA VAL A 62 2.81 -1.64 12.34
C VAL A 62 4.15 -1.01 12.74
N GLN A 63 5.15 -1.01 11.85
CA GLN A 63 6.45 -0.37 12.11
C GLN A 63 6.36 1.15 12.28
N LEU A 64 5.39 1.79 11.61
CA LEU A 64 5.09 3.21 11.78
C LEU A 64 4.24 3.51 13.02
N GLY A 65 3.78 2.48 13.75
CA GLY A 65 2.89 2.64 14.90
C GLY A 65 1.49 3.11 14.53
N LEU A 66 1.09 2.99 13.26
CA LEU A 66 -0.24 3.36 12.77
C LEU A 66 -1.28 2.28 13.08
N GLU A 67 -0.84 1.03 13.16
CA GLU A 67 -1.64 -0.14 13.52
C GLU A 67 -1.01 -0.82 14.73
N ALA A 68 -1.84 -1.28 15.67
CA ALA A 68 -1.37 -2.13 16.74
C ALA A 68 -1.20 -3.56 16.20
N PRO A 69 -0.16 -4.30 16.60
CA PRO A 69 -0.09 -5.72 16.27
C PRO A 69 -1.29 -6.40 16.91
N THR A 70 -2.21 -6.92 16.09
CA THR A 70 -3.36 -7.68 16.60
C THR A 70 -2.81 -8.94 17.27
N PRO A 71 -3.06 -9.17 18.58
CA PRO A 71 -2.50 -10.31 19.31
C PRO A 71 -3.16 -11.66 18.96
N GLU A 72 -3.84 -11.79 17.81
CA GLU A 72 -4.58 -13.02 17.43
C GLU A 72 -3.74 -14.08 16.69
N ASP A 73 -2.42 -13.98 16.74
CA ASP A 73 -1.51 -15.04 16.28
C ASP A 73 -0.58 -15.45 17.45
N THR A 74 -1.20 -15.99 18.50
CA THR A 74 -0.49 -16.77 19.53
C THR A 74 -0.95 -18.23 19.41
N PRO A 75 -0.02 -19.20 19.51
CA PRO A 75 -0.19 -20.58 19.03
C PRO A 75 -1.24 -21.41 19.75
#